data_AF-A0A4R4F6H8-F1
#
_entry.id   AF-A0A4R4F6H8-F1
#
_cell.length_a   1.000
_cell.length_b   1.000
_cell.length_c   1.000
_cell.angle_alpha   90.00
_cell.angle_beta   90.00
_cell.angle_gamma   90.00
#
_symmetry.space_group_name_H-M   'P 1'
#
loop_
_entity.id
_entity.type
_entity.pdbx_description
1 polymer ?
#
loop_
_entity_poly.entity_id
_entity_poly.type
_entity_poly.pdbx_seq_one_letter_code
_entity_poly.pdbx_strand_id
1 'polypeptide(L)'
;MISKKQPDVLRVVQFILDKSTKNEAFSVQSATKSIELNGLTRHQLARIMRDICLAPEDDGSLERYTTVNNDDFDNHSCHWQLNANAYFNYLSYKSVEIAKRALWISILALTLTTLGLVVSGIDVLN
;
A
#
# COMPACT_ATOMS: atom_id res chain seq x y z
N MET A 1 -22.13 -5.36 -0.50
CA MET A 1 -20.69 -5.71 -0.44
C MET A 1 -19.89 -4.47 -0.77
N ILE A 2 -19.08 -3.96 0.15
CA ILE A 2 -18.15 -2.86 -0.14
C ILE A 2 -17.08 -3.42 -1.08
N SER A 3 -17.02 -2.90 -2.30
CA SER A 3 -15.99 -3.25 -3.29
C SER A 3 -14.61 -2.95 -2.69
N LYS A 4 -13.83 -3.99 -2.38
CA LYS A 4 -12.44 -3.85 -1.93
C LYS A 4 -11.63 -3.34 -3.13
N LYS A 5 -11.44 -2.02 -3.23
CA LYS A 5 -10.66 -1.38 -4.31
C LYS A 5 -9.20 -1.86 -4.38
N GLN A 6 -8.65 -2.44 -3.31
CA GLN A 6 -7.26 -2.91 -3.23
C GLN A 6 -7.17 -4.22 -2.43
N PRO A 7 -6.17 -5.09 -2.73
CA PRO A 7 -5.88 -6.28 -1.93
C PRO A 7 -5.59 -5.93 -0.47
N ASP A 8 -5.94 -6.81 0.45
CA ASP A 8 -5.78 -6.57 1.89
C ASP A 8 -4.32 -6.31 2.29
N VAL A 9 -3.36 -7.04 1.71
CA VAL A 9 -1.92 -6.81 1.94
C VAL A 9 -1.50 -5.40 1.56
N LEU A 10 -1.98 -4.88 0.42
CA LEU A 10 -1.64 -3.53 -0.03
C LEU A 10 -2.23 -2.45 0.89
N ARG A 11 -3.44 -2.67 1.41
CA ARG A 11 -4.06 -1.77 2.41
C ARG A 11 -3.26 -1.75 3.70
N VAL A 12 -2.82 -2.91 4.19
CA VAL A 12 -2.00 -3.01 5.41
C VAL A 12 -0.64 -2.35 5.21
N VAL A 13 0.03 -2.59 4.09
CA VAL A 13 1.31 -1.93 3.73
C VAL A 13 1.17 -0.40 3.77
N GLN A 14 0.13 0.14 3.12
CA GLN A 14 -0.12 1.59 3.11
C GLN A 14 -0.42 2.13 4.50
N PHE A 15 -1.22 1.43 5.29
CA PHE A 15 -1.53 1.81 6.66
C PHE A 15 -0.27 1.89 7.53
N ILE A 16 0.60 0.87 7.46
CA ILE A 16 1.85 0.84 8.24
C ILE A 16 2.77 1.98 7.82
N LEU A 17 2.91 2.24 6.51
CA LEU A 17 3.73 3.35 6.02
C LEU A 17 3.22 4.72 6.48
N ASP A 18 1.91 4.93 6.48
CA ASP A 18 1.31 6.17 6.98
C ASP A 18 1.61 6.36 8.47
N LYS A 19 1.39 5.32 9.29
CA LYS A 19 1.68 5.36 10.73
C LYS A 19 3.17 5.53 11.03
N SER A 20 4.04 4.81 10.31
CA SER A 20 5.49 4.92 10.45
C SER A 20 5.99 6.31 10.09
N THR A 21 5.47 6.92 9.00
CA THR A 21 5.84 8.29 8.58
C THR A 21 5.44 9.34 9.63
N LYS A 22 4.31 9.13 10.32
CA LYS A 22 3.83 10.00 11.40
C LYS A 22 4.43 9.67 12.77
N ASN A 23 5.29 8.64 12.84
CA ASN A 23 5.81 8.08 14.09
C ASN A 23 4.69 7.74 15.10
N GLU A 24 3.59 7.18 14.61
CA GLU A 24 2.44 6.78 15.42
C GLU A 24 2.51 5.30 15.76
N ALA A 25 2.49 4.99 17.06
CA ALA A 25 2.37 3.62 17.53
C ALA A 25 0.93 3.11 17.38
N PHE A 26 0.79 1.82 17.08
CA PHE A 26 -0.52 1.16 17.06
C PHE A 26 -0.38 -0.32 17.39
N SER A 27 -1.50 -0.92 17.78
CA SER A 27 -1.63 -2.36 18.05
C SER A 27 -2.44 -3.04 16.95
N VAL A 28 -2.33 -4.37 16.81
CA VAL A 28 -3.17 -5.13 15.87
C VAL A 28 -4.65 -4.89 16.19
N GLN A 29 -5.02 -4.89 17.47
CA GLN A 29 -6.40 -4.66 17.89
C GLN A 29 -6.91 -3.26 17.52
N SER A 30 -6.14 -2.21 17.81
CA SER A 30 -6.54 -0.84 17.47
C SER A 30 -6.59 -0.61 15.96
N ALA A 31 -5.67 -1.22 15.21
CA ALA A 31 -5.63 -1.12 13.75
C ALA A 31 -6.85 -1.75 13.06
N THR A 32 -7.39 -2.87 13.56
CA THR A 32 -8.63 -3.44 13.00
C THR A 32 -9.88 -2.58 13.17
N LYS A 33 -9.84 -1.60 14.09
CA LYS A 33 -10.93 -0.63 14.29
C LYS A 33 -10.82 0.60 13.37
N SER A 34 -9.71 0.71 12.63
CA SER A 34 -9.49 1.81 11.70
C SER A 34 -10.38 1.70 10.47
N ILE A 35 -10.73 2.85 9.87
CA ILE A 35 -11.56 2.89 8.66
C ILE A 35 -10.77 2.31 7.48
N GLU A 36 -9.47 2.56 7.46
CA GLU A 36 -8.50 2.15 6.46
C GLU A 36 -8.40 0.63 6.35
N LEU A 37 -8.46 -0.08 7.49
CA LEU A 37 -8.41 -1.54 7.58
C LEU A 37 -9.77 -2.19 7.86
N ASN A 38 -10.86 -1.45 7.68
CA ASN A 38 -12.22 -1.97 7.88
C ASN A 38 -12.43 -3.30 7.13
N GLY A 39 -13.01 -4.27 7.82
CA GLY A 39 -13.28 -5.62 7.32
C GLY A 39 -12.11 -6.61 7.45
N LEU A 40 -10.98 -6.22 8.05
CA LEU A 40 -9.91 -7.15 8.44
C LEU A 40 -10.10 -7.64 9.87
N THR A 41 -10.08 -8.95 10.06
CA THR A 41 -10.05 -9.55 11.40
C THR A 41 -8.66 -9.41 12.03
N ARG A 42 -8.58 -9.49 13.36
CA ARG A 42 -7.31 -9.47 14.11
C ARG A 42 -6.34 -10.53 13.61
N HIS A 43 -6.83 -11.75 13.37
CA HIS A 43 -6.01 -12.85 12.84
C HIS A 43 -5.46 -12.58 11.43
N GLN A 44 -6.28 -12.00 10.53
CA GLN A 44 -5.82 -11.66 9.18
C GLN A 44 -4.76 -10.57 9.21
N LEU A 45 -5.01 -9.51 9.99
CA LEU A 45 -4.07 -8.41 10.14
C LEU A 45 -2.75 -8.91 10.75
N ALA A 46 -2.81 -9.64 11.86
CA ALA A 46 -1.64 -10.26 12.50
C ALA A 46 -0.83 -11.12 11.54
N ARG A 47 -1.49 -11.97 10.75
CA ARG A 47 -0.82 -12.83 9.76
C ARG A 47 -0.11 -12.01 8.69
N ILE A 48 -0.74 -10.96 8.18
CA ILE A 48 -0.12 -10.08 7.18
C ILE A 48 1.06 -9.35 7.81
N MET A 49 0.88 -8.76 8.99
CA MET A 49 1.95 -8.05 9.70
C MET A 49 3.17 -8.93 9.97
N ARG A 50 2.98 -10.19 10.37
CA ARG A 50 4.07 -11.17 10.53
C ARG A 50 4.93 -11.35 9.28
N ASP A 51 4.33 -11.26 8.11
CA ASP A 51 5.02 -11.51 6.84
C ASP A 51 5.77 -10.26 6.34
N ILE A 52 5.23 -9.07 6.63
CA ILE A 52 5.69 -7.82 6.01
C ILE A 52 6.43 -6.87 6.95
N CYS A 53 6.38 -7.07 8.27
CA CYS A 53 7.00 -6.18 9.25
C CYS A 53 8.38 -6.67 9.71
N LEU A 54 9.17 -5.72 10.23
CA LEU A 54 10.29 -6.00 11.12
C LEU A 54 9.79 -6.24 12.55
N ALA A 55 10.64 -6.85 13.38
CA ALA A 55 10.43 -6.89 14.82
C ALA A 55 10.39 -5.45 15.36
N PRO A 56 9.29 -5.02 16.02
CA PRO A 56 9.14 -3.63 16.43
C PRO A 56 10.00 -3.23 17.63
N GLU A 57 10.45 -4.19 18.44
CA GLU A 57 11.23 -3.93 19.66
C GLU A 57 12.45 -4.86 19.74
N ASP A 58 12.27 -6.06 20.30
CA ASP A 58 13.29 -7.08 20.50
C ASP A 58 13.09 -8.31 19.60
N ASP A 59 14.07 -9.20 19.57
CA ASP A 59 13.96 -10.48 18.87
C ASP A 59 12.77 -11.28 19.42
N GLY A 60 11.86 -11.68 18.52
CA GLY A 60 10.62 -12.38 18.90
C GLY A 60 9.43 -11.45 19.23
N SER A 61 9.63 -10.13 19.33
CA SER A 61 8.54 -9.15 19.51
C SER A 61 7.52 -9.22 18.37
N LEU A 62 7.97 -9.50 17.14
CA LEU A 62 7.08 -9.67 15.99
C LEU A 62 6.04 -10.76 16.26
N GLU A 63 6.48 -11.96 16.64
CA GLU A 63 5.58 -13.09 16.89
C GLU A 63 4.69 -12.82 18.11
N ARG A 64 5.26 -12.28 19.19
CA ARG A 64 4.55 -11.96 20.44
C ARG A 64 3.40 -10.99 20.18
N TYR A 65 3.67 -9.83 19.60
CA TYR A 65 2.68 -8.76 19.43
C TYR A 65 1.73 -8.98 18.24
N THR A 66 1.94 -10.02 17.46
CA THR A 66 0.99 -10.48 16.44
C THR A 66 0.30 -11.79 16.83
N THR A 67 0.54 -12.32 18.04
CA THR A 67 -0.19 -13.48 18.55
C THR A 67 -1.55 -13.02 19.07
N VAL A 68 -2.59 -13.44 18.36
CA VAL A 68 -3.97 -13.21 18.79
C VAL A 68 -4.38 -14.37 19.71
N ASN A 69 -4.28 -14.14 21.02
CA ASN A 69 -4.67 -15.09 22.07
C ASN A 69 -5.45 -14.36 23.19
N ASN A 70 -5.78 -15.05 24.28
CA ASN A 70 -6.48 -14.45 25.42
C ASN A 70 -5.59 -13.59 26.32
N ASP A 71 -4.29 -13.53 26.04
CA ASP A 71 -3.33 -12.74 26.82
C ASP A 71 -3.21 -11.30 26.30
N ASP A 72 -4.00 -10.92 25.28
CA ASP A 72 -4.10 -9.58 24.69
C ASP A 72 -2.75 -8.97 24.25
N PHE A 73 -1.77 -9.80 23.90
CA PHE A 73 -0.48 -9.33 23.35
C PHE A 73 -0.67 -8.53 22.04
N ASP A 74 -1.72 -8.84 21.27
CA ASP A 74 -2.10 -8.13 20.05
C ASP A 74 -2.68 -6.72 20.29
N ASN A 75 -2.87 -6.33 21.56
CA ASN A 75 -3.26 -4.99 21.97
C ASN A 75 -2.06 -4.09 22.33
N HIS A 76 -0.83 -4.61 22.30
CA HIS A 76 0.36 -3.79 22.58
C HIS A 76 0.66 -2.84 21.42
N SER A 77 0.75 -1.53 21.71
CA SER A 77 0.99 -0.50 20.70
C SER A 77 2.48 -0.32 20.44
N CYS A 78 2.90 -0.59 19.21
CA CYS A 78 4.31 -0.54 18.80
C CYS A 78 4.53 0.38 17.60
N HIS A 79 5.78 0.78 17.37
CA HIS A 79 6.20 1.47 16.16
C HIS A 79 6.55 0.44 15.08
N TRP A 80 5.55 0.11 14.27
CA TRP A 80 5.72 -0.87 13.21
C TRP A 80 6.46 -0.30 12.01
N GLN A 81 7.40 -1.06 11.48
CA GLN A 81 8.10 -0.77 10.23
C GLN A 81 8.00 -1.95 9.28
N LEU A 82 7.97 -1.68 7.98
CA LEU A 82 8.04 -2.74 6.97
C LEU A 82 9.44 -3.32 6.90
N ASN A 83 9.52 -4.62 6.61
CA ASN A 83 10.77 -5.22 6.20
C ASN A 83 11.19 -4.73 4.80
N ALA A 84 12.48 -4.89 4.49
CA ALA A 84 13.05 -4.38 3.24
C ALA A 84 12.33 -4.94 2.00
N ASN A 85 11.97 -6.23 2.01
CA ASN A 85 11.30 -6.87 0.89
C ASN A 85 9.91 -6.26 0.64
N ALA A 86 9.09 -6.14 1.68
CA ALA A 86 7.76 -5.51 1.57
C ALA A 86 7.86 -4.05 1.12
N TYR A 87 8.82 -3.31 1.65
CA TYR A 87 9.07 -1.92 1.26
C TYR A 87 9.46 -1.79 -0.23
N PHE A 88 10.43 -2.57 -0.70
CA PHE A 88 10.85 -2.54 -2.11
C PHE A 88 9.77 -3.02 -3.08
N ASN A 89 8.99 -4.04 -2.68
CA ASN A 89 7.85 -4.50 -3.48
C ASN A 89 6.77 -3.40 -3.59
N TYR A 90 6.51 -2.66 -2.51
CA TYR A 90 5.60 -1.52 -2.54
C TYR A 90 6.09 -0.39 -3.46
N LEU A 91 7.38 -0.04 -3.38
CA LEU A 91 7.97 0.95 -4.28
C LEU A 91 7.89 0.51 -5.75
N SER A 92 8.17 -0.77 -6.02
CA SER A 92 8.07 -1.35 -7.36
C SER A 92 6.64 -1.27 -7.89
N TYR A 93 5.65 -1.61 -7.06
CA TYR A 93 4.23 -1.45 -7.37
C TYR A 93 3.90 0.00 -7.74
N LYS A 94 4.37 0.99 -6.96
CA LYS A 94 4.16 2.42 -7.23
C LYS A 94 4.82 2.87 -8.53
N SER A 95 6.04 2.43 -8.81
CA SER A 95 6.73 2.73 -10.07
C SER A 95 5.97 2.22 -11.29
N VAL A 96 5.44 0.99 -11.23
CA VAL A 96 4.60 0.43 -12.30
C VAL A 96 3.30 1.23 -12.47
N GLU A 97 2.69 1.67 -11.37
CA GLU A 97 1.47 2.50 -11.42
C GLU A 97 1.74 3.84 -12.11
N ILE A 98 2.86 4.50 -11.80
CA ILE A 98 3.29 5.76 -12.42
C ILE A 98 3.61 5.55 -13.90
N ALA A 99 4.37 4.49 -14.23
CA ALA A 99 4.73 4.16 -15.61
C ALA A 99 3.50 3.94 -16.49
N LYS A 100 2.47 3.24 -15.98
CA LYS A 100 1.19 3.06 -16.70
C LYS A 100 0.49 4.39 -16.98
N ARG A 101 0.45 5.31 -16.00
CA ARG A 101 -0.14 6.64 -16.19
C ARG A 101 0.64 7.46 -17.22
N ALA A 102 1.98 7.46 -17.13
CA ALA A 102 2.85 8.16 -18.08
C ALA A 102 2.69 7.60 -19.50
N LEU A 103 2.55 6.27 -19.65
CA LEU A 103 2.29 5.63 -20.93
C LEU A 103 0.96 6.09 -21.55
N TRP A 104 -0.12 6.12 -20.76
CA TRP A 104 -1.42 6.62 -21.22
C TRP A 104 -1.35 8.08 -21.68
N ILE A 105 -0.65 8.95 -20.94
CA ILE A 105 -0.45 10.35 -21.33
C ILE A 105 0.36 10.45 -22.62
N SER A 106 1.41 9.63 -22.77
CA SER A 106 2.25 9.60 -23.95
C SER A 106 1.47 9.17 -25.20
N ILE A 107 0.60 8.16 -25.07
CA ILE A 107 -0.30 7.73 -26.15
C ILE A 107 -1.22 8.87 -26.58
N LEU A 108 -1.85 9.56 -25.62
CA LEU A 108 -2.71 10.71 -25.92
C LEU A 108 -1.94 11.84 -26.62
N ALA A 109 -0.75 12.19 -26.15
CA ALA A 109 0.10 13.20 -26.78
C ALA A 109 0.48 12.82 -28.21
N LEU A 110 0.84 11.55 -28.45
CA LEU A 110 1.16 11.05 -29.78
C LEU A 110 -0.06 11.11 -30.71
N THR A 111 -1.26 10.75 -30.23
CA THR A 111 -2.48 10.88 -31.05
C THR A 111 -2.79 12.33 -31.41
N LEU A 112 -2.66 13.27 -30.47
CA LEU A 112 -2.92 14.69 -30.73
C LEU A 112 -1.91 15.29 -31.71
N THR A 113 -0.63 14.94 -31.59
CA THR A 113 0.41 15.43 -32.51
C THR A 113 0.20 14.89 -33.92
N THR A 114 -0.15 13.60 -34.08
CA THR A 114 -0.48 13.04 -35.40
C THR A 114 -1.70 13.71 -36.05
N LEU A 115 -2.77 13.97 -35.28
CA LEU A 115 -3.94 14.68 -35.78
C LEU A 115 -3.59 16.13 -36.19
N GLY A 116 -2.80 16.84 -35.38
CA GLY A 116 -2.34 18.18 -35.71
C GLY A 116 -1.55 18.23 -37.02
N LEU A 117 -0.63 17.28 -37.22
CA LEU A 117 0.14 17.18 -38.47
C LEU A 117 -0.75 16.93 -39.70
N VAL A 118 -1.79 16.09 -39.57
CA VAL A 118 -2.74 15.85 -40.67
C VAL A 118 -3.52 17.11 -41.01
N VAL A 119 -4.04 17.82 -40.01
CA VAL A 119 -4.80 19.07 -40.23
C VAL A 119 -3.91 20.14 -40.87
N SER A 120 -2.72 20.37 -40.33
CA SER A 120 -1.77 21.33 -40.91
C SER A 120 -1.27 20.92 -42.30
N GLY A 121 -1.16 19.62 -42.59
CA GLY A 121 -0.79 19.13 -43.92
C GLY A 121 -1.87 19.34 -44.98
N ILE A 122 -3.15 19.27 -44.59
CA ILE A 122 -4.28 19.55 -45.50
C ILE A 122 -4.36 21.04 -45.82
N ASP A 123 -4.14 21.93 -44.85
CA ASP A 123 -4.13 23.40 -45.07
C ASP A 123 -3.00 23.88 -46.00
N VAL A 124 -1.88 23.16 -46.10
CA VAL A 124 -0.77 23.51 -46.99
C VAL A 124 -1.01 23.08 -48.45
N LEU A 125 -1.91 22.11 -48.67
CA LEU A 125 -2.20 21.55 -50.00
C LEU A 125 -3.44 22.13 -50.68
N ASN A 126 -4.19 23.01 -49.99
CA ASN A 126 -5.41 23.67 -50.47
C ASN A 126 -5.13 25.15 -50.78
#